data_AF-A0A1E7KS72-F1
#
_entry.id   AF-A0A1E7KS72-F1
#
_cell.length_a   1.000
_cell.length_b   1.000
_cell.length_c   1.000
_cell.angle_alpha   90.00
_cell.angle_beta   90.00
_cell.angle_gamma   90.00
#
_symmetry.space_group_name_H-M   'P 1'
#
loop_
_entity.id
_entity.type
_entity.pdbx_description
1 polymer ?
#
loop_
_entity_poly.entity_id
_entity_poly.type
_entity_poly.pdbx_seq_one_letter_code
_entity_poly.pdbx_strand_id
1 'polypeptide(L)'
;ADEFGVSRFKVARVLETALERDLVRIEIRVPAELDADRSDALRARYGLRHAVVVESPTSPAEAVAVDEAAADPENLGEVAAGLL
;
A
#
# COMPACT_ATOMS: atom_id res chain seq x y z
N ALA A 1 -18.07 -15.10 -9.89
CA ALA A 1 -19.52 -15.40 -9.83
C ALA A 1 -19.82 -16.62 -10.69
N ASP A 2 -19.44 -16.59 -11.96
CA ASP A 2 -19.71 -17.65 -12.93
C ASP A 2 -19.04 -18.99 -12.59
N GLU A 3 -17.84 -18.95 -11.99
CA GLU A 3 -17.10 -20.14 -11.51
C GLU A 3 -17.83 -20.93 -10.41
N PHE A 4 -18.65 -20.26 -9.60
CA PHE A 4 -19.39 -20.87 -8.49
C PHE A 4 -20.90 -20.96 -8.75
N GLY A 5 -21.36 -20.61 -9.96
CA GLY A 5 -22.79 -20.61 -10.32
C GLY A 5 -23.68 -19.70 -9.47
N VAL A 6 -23.10 -18.67 -8.83
CA VAL A 6 -23.81 -17.74 -7.93
C VAL A 6 -23.79 -16.32 -8.47
N SER A 7 -24.93 -15.64 -8.34
CA SER A 7 -25.08 -14.23 -8.72
C SER A 7 -24.07 -13.32 -8.01
N ARG A 8 -23.60 -12.27 -8.70
CA ARG A 8 -22.68 -11.25 -8.15
C ARG A 8 -23.22 -10.60 -6.87
N PHE A 9 -24.54 -10.39 -6.77
CA PHE A 9 -25.18 -9.88 -5.55
C PHE A 9 -25.07 -10.85 -4.38
N LYS A 10 -25.17 -12.16 -4.65
CA LYS A 10 -25.02 -13.19 -3.62
C LYS A 10 -23.58 -13.26 -3.13
N VAL A 11 -22.60 -13.14 -4.03
CA VAL A 11 -21.19 -13.06 -3.67
C VAL A 11 -20.93 -11.86 -2.76
N ALA A 12 -21.41 -10.66 -3.13
CA ALA A 12 -21.24 -9.45 -2.32
C ALA A 12 -21.80 -9.64 -0.90
N ARG A 13 -23.02 -10.15 -0.77
CA ARG A 13 -23.66 -10.38 0.53
C ARG A 13 -22.93 -11.42 1.39
N VAL A 14 -22.34 -12.44 0.77
CA VAL A 14 -21.53 -13.45 1.48
C VAL A 14 -20.24 -12.84 2.00
N LEU A 15 -19.55 -12.02 1.19
CA LEU A 15 -18.34 -11.32 1.63
C LEU A 15 -18.63 -10.34 2.78
N GLU A 16 -19.74 -9.63 2.69
CA GLU A 16 -20.22 -8.72 3.74
C GLU A 16 -20.47 -9.47 5.06
N THR A 17 -21.18 -10.61 4.99
CA THR A 17 -21.41 -11.48 6.16
C THR A 17 -20.10 -12.05 6.73
N ALA A 18 -19.12 -12.34 5.87
CA ALA A 18 -17.82 -12.86 6.31
C ALA A 18 -16.99 -11.79 7.03
N LEU A 19 -17.08 -10.53 6.60
CA LEU A 19 -16.49 -9.39 7.30
C LEU A 19 -17.18 -9.16 8.65
N GLU A 20 -18.51 -9.15 8.69
CA GLU A 20 -19.30 -8.95 9.93
C GLU A 20 -19.05 -10.05 11.00
N ARG A 21 -18.66 -11.25 10.58
CA ARG A 21 -18.41 -12.40 11.46
C ARG A 21 -16.93 -12.63 11.75
N ASP A 22 -16.05 -11.70 11.38
CA ASP A 22 -14.60 -11.80 11.51
C ASP A 22 -13.98 -13.04 10.81
N LEU A 23 -14.68 -13.61 9.81
CA LEU A 23 -14.17 -14.70 8.99
C LEU A 23 -13.16 -14.20 7.95
N VAL A 24 -13.25 -12.92 7.59
CA VAL A 24 -12.32 -12.22 6.70
C VAL A 24 -11.76 -11.02 7.45
N ARG A 25 -10.43 -10.88 7.44
CA ARG A 25 -9.73 -9.71 7.96
C ARG A 25 -9.01 -9.02 6.83
N ILE A 26 -9.23 -7.72 6.70
CA ILE A 26 -8.47 -6.85 5.80
C ILE A 26 -7.41 -6.15 6.65
N GLU A 27 -6.14 -6.40 6.34
CA GLU A 27 -5.00 -5.75 6.98
C GLU A 27 -4.37 -4.78 5.98
N ILE A 28 -4.35 -3.49 6.32
CA ILE A 28 -3.60 -2.50 5.55
C ILE A 28 -2.21 -2.44 6.16
N ARG A 29 -1.23 -3.00 5.46
CA ARG A 29 0.17 -2.89 5.84
C ARG A 29 0.72 -1.61 5.23
N VAL A 30 1.02 -0.66 6.10
CA VAL A 30 1.86 0.49 5.76
C VAL A 30 3.29 -0.01 5.92
N PRO A 31 4.11 -0.05 4.84
CA PRO A 31 5.52 -0.42 4.94
C PRO A 31 6.18 0.32 6.11
N ALA A 32 6.90 -0.40 6.96
CA ALA A 32 7.49 0.16 8.18
C ALA A 32 8.53 1.26 7.86
N GLU A 33 9.00 1.30 6.60
CA GLU A 33 9.93 2.30 6.10
C GLU A 33 9.27 3.66 5.85
N LEU A 34 7.95 3.81 6.01
CA LEU A 34 7.25 5.07 5.72
C LEU A 34 7.39 6.12 6.83
N ASP A 35 8.02 7.24 6.49
CA ASP A 35 8.14 8.41 7.36
C ASP A 35 6.96 9.38 7.10
N ALA A 36 5.88 9.20 7.87
CA ALA A 36 4.66 9.98 7.75
C ALA A 36 4.88 11.49 7.98
N ASP A 37 5.71 11.85 8.96
CA ASP A 37 6.00 13.24 9.32
C ASP A 37 6.75 13.94 8.17
N ARG A 38 7.77 13.29 7.59
CA ARG A 38 8.47 13.83 6.41
C ARG A 38 7.58 13.88 5.17
N SER A 39 6.71 12.88 4.99
CA SER A 39 5.73 12.84 3.90
C SER A 39 4.79 14.05 3.95
N ASP A 40 4.24 14.36 5.13
CA ASP A 40 3.38 15.52 5.33
C ASP A 40 4.14 16.84 5.22
N ALA A 41 5.36 16.93 5.74
CA ALA A 41 6.20 18.10 5.59
C ALA A 41 6.53 18.39 4.12
N LEU A 42 6.82 17.35 3.33
CA LEU A 42 7.09 17.47 1.89
C LEU A 42 5.83 17.92 1.14
N ARG A 43 4.68 17.31 1.45
CA ARG A 43 3.39 17.69 0.88
C ARG A 43 3.06 19.16 1.15
N ALA A 44 3.18 19.60 2.40
CA ALA A 44 2.86 20.96 2.82
C ALA A 44 3.84 21.99 2.22
N ARG A 45 5.15 21.67 2.17
CA ARG A 45 6.18 22.58 1.66
C ARG A 45 6.07 22.81 0.15
N TYR A 46 5.73 21.78 -0.62
CA TYR A 46 5.71 21.86 -2.09
C TYR A 46 4.31 21.86 -2.70
N GLY A 47 3.26 21.87 -1.87
CA GLY A 47 1.87 21.90 -2.34
C GLY A 47 1.47 20.64 -3.14
N LEU A 48 2.08 19.49 -2.82
CA LEU A 48 1.84 18.25 -3.57
C LEU A 48 0.47 17.67 -3.23
N ARG A 49 -0.15 16.99 -4.21
CA ARG A 49 -1.40 16.24 -3.98
C ARG A 49 -1.16 14.98 -3.15
N HIS A 50 -0.02 14.34 -3.36
CA HIS A 50 0.42 13.16 -2.65
C HIS A 50 1.95 13.16 -2.59
N ALA A 51 2.51 12.80 -1.44
CA ALA A 51 3.94 12.71 -1.21
C ALA A 51 4.19 11.61 -0.17
N VAL A 52 5.14 10.74 -0.44
CA VAL A 52 5.42 9.54 0.36
C VAL A 52 6.93 9.44 0.50
N VAL A 53 7.42 9.37 1.74
CA VAL A 53 8.83 9.24 2.07
C VAL A 53 9.05 7.86 2.67
N VAL A 54 9.89 7.07 2.02
CA VAL A 54 10.35 5.76 2.50
C VAL A 54 11.82 5.82 2.88
N GLU A 55 12.22 5.07 3.89
CA GLU A 55 13.63 4.76 4.13
C GLU A 55 14.17 3.91 2.99
N SER A 56 15.27 4.36 2.38
CA SER A 56 15.94 3.58 1.35
C SER A 56 16.78 2.49 2.03
N PRO A 57 16.74 1.24 1.54
CA PRO A 57 17.65 0.21 1.99
C PRO A 57 19.11 0.67 1.77
N THR A 58 19.98 0.41 2.75
CA THR A 58 21.39 0.88 2.71
C THR A 58 22.27 -0.11 1.95
N SER A 59 21.80 -1.33 1.73
CA SER A 59 22.46 -2.38 0.96
C SER A 59 21.55 -3.01 -0.10
N PRO A 60 22.09 -3.41 -1.27
CA PRO A 60 21.33 -4.16 -2.27
C PRO A 60 20.78 -5.48 -1.73
N ALA A 61 21.39 -6.08 -0.70
CA ALA A 61 20.87 -7.29 -0.05
C ALA A 61 19.61 -7.02 0.81
N GLU A 62 19.48 -5.79 1.33
CA GLU A 62 18.27 -5.34 2.05
C GLU A 62 17.18 -4.93 1.07
N ALA A 63 17.55 -4.36 -0.09
CA ALA A 63 16.61 -3.96 -1.12
C ALA A 63 15.77 -5.13 -1.66
N VAL A 64 16.37 -6.32 -1.83
CA VAL A 64 15.64 -7.51 -2.31
C VAL A 64 14.65 -8.04 -1.26
N ALA A 65 14.89 -7.84 0.04
CA ALA A 65 13.96 -8.20 1.09
C ALA A 65 12.78 -7.22 1.21
N VAL A 66 13.01 -5.95 0.86
CA VAL A 66 11.98 -4.90 0.81
C VAL A 66 11.12 -5.03 -0.46
N ASP A 67 11.69 -5.42 -1.60
CA ASP A 67 10.99 -5.56 -2.90
C ASP A 67 9.94 -6.70 -2.90
N GLU A 68 10.10 -7.74 -2.07
CA GLU A 68 9.05 -8.76 -1.90
C GLU A 68 7.96 -8.36 -0.90
N ALA A 69 8.24 -7.38 -0.02
CA ALA A 69 7.31 -6.92 1.02
C ALA A 69 6.61 -5.60 0.67
N ALA A 70 7.16 -4.82 -0.25
CA ALA A 70 6.73 -3.48 -0.59
C ALA A 70 6.69 -3.28 -2.11
N ALA A 71 5.64 -2.57 -2.53
CA ALA A 71 5.47 -1.96 -3.83
C ALA A 71 4.95 -2.86 -4.95
N ASP A 72 3.63 -2.77 -5.15
CA ASP A 72 3.10 -2.62 -6.50
C ASP A 72 3.75 -1.37 -7.13
N PRO A 73 4.66 -1.53 -8.12
CA PRO A 73 5.44 -0.43 -8.66
C PRO A 73 4.58 0.55 -9.48
N GLU A 74 3.32 0.20 -9.80
CA GLU A 74 2.44 1.05 -10.62
C GLU A 74 1.96 2.33 -9.90
N ASN A 75 2.16 2.45 -8.59
CA ASN A 75 1.65 3.57 -7.79
C ASN A 75 2.72 4.45 -7.13
N LEU A 76 4.01 4.15 -7.27
CA LEU A 76 5.09 4.98 -6.75
C LEU A 76 5.52 5.99 -7.80
N GLY A 77 4.97 7.21 -7.68
CA GLY A 77 5.47 8.36 -8.41
C GLY A 77 6.99 8.51 -8.20
N GLU A 78 7.69 8.51 -9.32
CA GLU A 78 9.13 8.69 -9.55
C GLU A 78 9.94 9.25 -8.35
N VAL A 79 10.94 8.45 -7.97
CA VAL A 79 11.85 8.59 -6.83
C VAL A 79 12.52 9.97 -6.78
N ALA A 80 12.18 10.80 -5.79
CA ALA A 80 12.79 12.11 -5.54
C ALA A 80 14.16 12.01 -4.82
N ALA A 81 14.97 10.99 -5.09
CA ALA A 81 16.28 10.80 -4.46
C ALA A 81 17.37 11.76 -4.99
N GLY A 82 17.06 12.65 -5.94
CA GLY A 82 18.03 13.57 -6.55
C GLY A 82 17.87 15.05 -6.20
N LEU A 83 17.08 15.43 -5.19
CA LEU A 83 16.71 16.83 -4.93
C LEU A 83 17.30 17.46 -3.65
N LEU A 84 18.35 16.87 -3.10
CA LEU A 84 19.22 17.49 -2.08
C LEU A 84 20.67 17.47 -2.55
#